data_AF-A0A2G8T0A2-F1
#
_entry.id   AF-A0A2G8T0A2-F1
#
_cell.length_a   1.000
_cell.length_b   1.000
_cell.length_c   1.000
_cell.angle_alpha   90.00
_cell.angle_beta   90.00
_cell.angle_gamma   90.00
#
_symmetry.space_group_name_H-M   'P 1'
#
loop_
_entity.id
_entity.type
_entity.pdbx_description
1 polymer ?
#
loop_
_entity_poly.entity_id
_entity_poly.type
_entity_poly.pdbx_seq_one_letter_code
_entity_poly.pdbx_strand_id
1 'polypeptide(L)'
;MASALFGAAIDYARVRIHNRRYLPFQPKNCAMAPNGRLYFHRSCFLDDFACGGPHLRHWFMHEMVHVWQHQLGYPVRLRGAVRIGLDYRYRLRAGATLADFNMEAQGDLLADYFVLKFLGNPGAMRWVDNAGNLSLFEAVLVDFLAAPASRANLPRMLPHLFWRR
;
A
#
# COMPACT_ATOMS: atom_id res chain seq x y z
N MET A 1 10.49 -9.34 4.88
CA MET A 1 9.23 -9.40 4.08
C MET A 1 9.11 -8.18 3.16
N ALA A 2 8.89 -6.97 3.67
CA ALA A 2 8.67 -5.79 2.82
C ALA A 2 9.84 -5.44 1.87
N SER A 3 11.08 -5.74 2.26
CA SER A 3 12.27 -5.57 1.41
C SER A 3 12.25 -6.41 0.13
N ALA A 4 11.46 -7.48 0.07
CA ALA A 4 11.29 -8.26 -1.16
C ALA A 4 10.60 -7.46 -2.27
N LEU A 5 9.73 -6.50 -1.90
CA LEU A 5 9.02 -5.65 -2.86
C LEU A 5 9.68 -4.28 -3.04
N PHE A 6 10.07 -3.63 -1.95
CA PHE A 6 10.55 -2.24 -2.00
C PHE A 6 12.09 -2.12 -2.03
N GLY A 7 12.83 -3.22 -1.85
CA GLY A 7 14.29 -3.18 -1.77
C GLY A 7 14.77 -2.18 -0.71
N ALA A 8 15.61 -1.23 -1.11
CA ALA A 8 16.12 -0.16 -0.25
C ALA A 8 15.30 1.15 -0.32
N ALA A 9 14.16 1.17 -1.02
CA ALA A 9 13.36 2.39 -1.18
C ALA A 9 12.61 2.83 0.10
N ILE A 10 12.61 1.98 1.13
CA ILE A 10 12.10 2.31 2.45
C ILE A 10 13.28 2.24 3.43
N ASP A 11 13.47 3.31 4.19
CA ASP A 11 14.28 3.27 5.41
C ASP A 11 13.50 2.54 6.51
N TYR A 12 13.70 1.22 6.60
CA TYR A 12 13.05 0.36 7.58
C TYR A 12 13.43 0.71 9.02
N ALA A 13 14.62 1.27 9.25
CA ALA A 13 15.07 1.64 10.58
C ALA A 13 14.24 2.79 11.19
N ARG A 14 13.52 3.55 10.35
CA ARG A 14 12.60 4.61 10.77
C ARG A 14 11.15 4.14 10.95
N VAL A 15 10.80 2.96 10.44
CA VAL A 15 9.44 2.43 10.53
C VAL A 15 9.19 1.91 11.94
N ARG A 16 8.05 2.26 12.52
CA ARG A 16 7.60 1.76 13.82
C ARG A 16 6.20 1.20 13.68
N ILE A 17 5.97 0.04 14.27
CA ILE A 17 4.67 -0.63 14.31
C ILE A 17 4.18 -0.54 15.75
N HIS A 18 2.99 -0.01 15.95
CA HIS A 18 2.42 0.21 17.26
C HIS A 18 1.15 -0.61 17.45
N ASN A 19 1.09 -1.34 18.55
CA ASN A 19 -0.12 -1.98 19.07
C ASN A 19 -0.99 -0.96 19.84
N ARG A 20 -1.41 0.11 19.16
CA ARG A 20 -2.30 1.13 19.73
C ARG A 20 -3.01 1.89 18.62
N ARG A 21 -4.11 2.53 18.98
CA ARG A 21 -4.83 3.43 18.08
C ARG A 21 -4.01 4.69 17.81
N TYR A 22 -4.10 5.20 16.58
CA TYR A 22 -3.65 6.55 16.23
C TYR A 22 -4.68 7.61 16.64
N LEU A 23 -5.97 7.35 16.41
CA LEU A 23 -7.10 8.21 16.80
C LEU A 23 -7.95 7.57 17.91
N PRO A 24 -8.54 8.34 18.85
CA PRO A 24 -9.38 7.80 19.92
C PRO A 24 -10.48 6.84 19.43
N PHE A 25 -11.09 7.17 18.29
CA PHE A 25 -12.19 6.42 17.68
C PHE A 25 -11.78 5.54 16.48
N GLN A 26 -10.49 5.20 16.34
CA GLN A 26 -10.06 4.22 15.34
C GLN A 26 -10.82 2.89 15.55
N PRO A 27 -11.56 2.38 14.54
CA PRO A 27 -12.34 1.15 14.68
C PRO A 27 -11.50 -0.08 15.04
N LYS A 28 -12.17 -1.14 15.49
CA LYS A 28 -11.55 -2.47 15.58
C LYS A 28 -11.17 -2.95 14.18
N ASN A 29 -10.16 -3.83 14.09
CA ASN A 29 -9.67 -4.40 12.82
C ASN A 29 -9.30 -3.32 11.79
N CYS A 30 -8.65 -2.26 12.26
CA CYS A 30 -8.21 -1.14 11.45
C CYS A 30 -6.75 -0.83 11.75
N ALA A 31 -6.01 -0.49 10.70
CA ALA A 31 -4.65 0.00 10.75
C ALA A 31 -4.61 1.40 10.14
N MET A 32 -3.64 2.21 10.57
CA MET A 32 -3.39 3.52 9.99
C MET A 32 -1.88 3.74 9.83
N ALA A 33 -1.50 4.38 8.73
CA ALA A 33 -0.10 4.71 8.39
C ALA A 33 0.10 6.22 8.11
N PRO A 34 -0.25 7.14 9.02
CA PRO A 34 -0.34 8.56 8.71
C PRO A 34 1.02 9.26 8.58
N ASN A 35 2.07 8.74 9.19
CA ASN A 35 3.32 9.48 9.40
C ASN A 35 4.58 8.60 9.21
N GLY A 36 4.47 7.60 8.34
CA GLY A 36 5.52 6.59 8.14
C GLY A 36 5.64 5.58 9.29
N ARG A 37 4.70 5.59 10.24
CA ARG A 37 4.55 4.59 11.30
C ARG A 37 3.19 3.93 11.18
N LEU A 38 3.11 2.67 11.58
CA LEU A 38 1.91 1.85 11.52
C LEU A 38 1.25 1.78 12.90
N TYR A 39 -0.07 1.94 12.94
CA TYR A 39 -0.87 1.91 14.16
C TYR A 39 -2.00 0.89 13.98
N PHE A 40 -1.77 -0.33 14.45
CA PHE A 40 -2.77 -1.39 14.40
C PHE A 40 -3.61 -1.36 15.68
N HIS A 41 -4.92 -1.54 15.52
CA HIS A 41 -5.77 -1.85 16.66
C HIS A 41 -5.34 -3.19 17.28
N ARG A 42 -5.40 -3.32 18.61
CA ARG A 42 -5.00 -4.55 19.33
C ARG A 42 -5.66 -5.85 18.86
N SER A 43 -6.81 -5.76 18.20
CA SER A 43 -7.54 -6.91 17.67
C SER A 43 -6.94 -7.49 16.39
N CYS A 44 -6.01 -6.78 15.75
CA CYS A 44 -5.38 -7.19 14.50
C CYS A 44 -3.85 -6.99 14.50
N PHE A 45 -3.27 -6.60 15.63
CA PHE A 45 -1.82 -6.50 15.78
C PHE A 45 -1.21 -7.89 15.91
N LEU A 46 -0.05 -8.08 15.29
CA LEU A 46 0.83 -9.23 15.49
C LEU A 46 2.22 -8.74 15.87
N ASP A 47 2.91 -9.50 16.74
CA ASP A 47 4.31 -9.24 17.05
C ASP A 47 5.21 -9.41 15.82
N ASP A 48 4.87 -10.38 14.96
CA ASP A 48 5.49 -10.55 13.64
C ASP A 48 4.43 -10.85 12.57
N PHE A 49 4.20 -9.86 11.69
CA PHE A 49 3.31 -10.02 10.55
C PHE A 49 3.84 -11.00 9.49
N ALA A 50 5.15 -11.25 9.42
CA ALA A 50 5.72 -12.26 8.54
C ALA A 50 5.35 -13.69 8.99
N CYS A 51 5.00 -13.90 10.26
CA CYS A 51 4.46 -15.16 10.77
C CYS A 51 2.94 -15.28 10.60
N GLY A 52 2.24 -14.20 10.26
CA GLY A 52 0.80 -14.19 10.03
C GLY A 52 0.37 -14.97 8.77
N GLY A 53 -0.93 -15.24 8.64
CA GLY A 53 -1.50 -15.83 7.43
C GLY A 53 -1.40 -14.90 6.20
N PRO A 54 -1.59 -15.41 4.98
CA PRO A 54 -1.43 -14.65 3.73
C PRO A 54 -2.22 -13.33 3.68
N HIS A 55 -3.47 -13.32 4.16
CA HIS A 55 -4.28 -12.08 4.23
C HIS A 55 -3.73 -11.04 5.20
N LEU A 56 -3.11 -11.45 6.31
CA LEU A 56 -2.47 -10.53 7.25
C LEU A 56 -1.17 -9.97 6.68
N ARG A 57 -0.42 -10.78 5.94
CA ARG A 57 0.77 -10.33 5.19
C ARG A 57 0.38 -9.34 4.09
N HIS A 58 -0.70 -9.63 3.34
CA HIS A 58 -1.28 -8.70 2.36
C HIS A 58 -1.60 -7.35 3.01
N TRP A 59 -2.38 -7.36 4.09
CA TRP A 59 -2.77 -6.13 4.76
C TRP A 59 -1.57 -5.36 5.31
N PHE A 60 -0.59 -6.06 5.88
CA PHE A 60 0.65 -5.41 6.29
C PHE A 60 1.39 -4.75 5.12
N MET A 61 1.46 -5.43 3.97
CA MET A 61 2.08 -4.88 2.77
C MET A 61 1.32 -3.66 2.24
N HIS A 62 -0.01 -3.66 2.28
CA HIS A 62 -0.84 -2.47 1.98
C HIS A 62 -0.43 -1.28 2.84
N GLU A 63 -0.34 -1.47 4.16
CA GLU A 63 0.06 -0.39 5.06
C GLU A 63 1.52 0.05 4.83
N MET A 64 2.40 -0.86 4.43
CA MET A 64 3.78 -0.53 4.03
C MET A 64 3.86 0.31 2.74
N VAL A 65 2.91 0.18 1.81
CA VAL A 65 2.81 1.09 0.66
C VAL A 65 2.61 2.53 1.11
N HIS A 66 1.80 2.77 2.14
CA HIS A 66 1.61 4.13 2.67
C HIS A 66 2.84 4.65 3.41
N VAL A 67 3.62 3.77 4.05
CA VAL A 67 4.93 4.15 4.60
C VAL A 67 5.88 4.56 3.49
N TRP A 68 5.95 3.79 2.39
CA TRP A 68 6.72 4.11 1.21
C TRP A 68 6.30 5.45 0.59
N GLN A 69 5.00 5.66 0.35
CA GLN A 69 4.44 6.92 -0.12
C GLN A 69 4.84 8.09 0.77
N HIS A 70 4.71 7.94 2.09
CA HIS A 70 5.11 8.96 3.07
C HIS A 70 6.60 9.28 3.00
N GLN A 71 7.47 8.26 2.96
CA GLN A 71 8.92 8.47 2.90
C GLN A 71 9.35 9.16 1.61
N LEU A 72 8.63 8.96 0.50
CA LEU A 72 8.79 9.71 -0.74
C LEU A 72 8.11 11.10 -0.74
N GLY A 73 7.50 11.51 0.36
CA GLY A 73 6.92 12.84 0.55
C GLY A 73 5.47 13.00 0.09
N TYR A 74 4.74 11.91 -0.15
CA TYR A 74 3.31 11.96 -0.47
C TYR A 74 2.46 12.24 0.79
N PRO A 75 1.44 13.12 0.73
CA PRO A 75 0.67 13.56 1.90
C PRO A 75 -0.36 12.52 2.37
N VAL A 76 0.09 11.35 2.83
CA VAL A 76 -0.77 10.23 3.28
C VAL A 76 -1.65 10.57 4.50
N ARG A 77 -1.34 11.64 5.26
CA ARG A 77 -2.17 12.08 6.39
C ARG A 77 -3.60 12.46 5.98
N LEU A 78 -3.77 12.87 4.73
CA LEU A 78 -5.08 13.22 4.17
C LEU A 78 -5.97 12.00 3.98
N ARG A 79 -5.42 10.77 4.07
CA ARG A 79 -6.16 9.51 4.02
C ARG A 79 -7.42 9.50 4.89
N GLY A 80 -7.36 10.08 6.09
CA GLY A 80 -8.51 10.16 7.01
C GLY A 80 -9.64 11.06 6.51
N ALA A 81 -9.31 12.18 5.86
CA ALA A 81 -10.28 13.09 5.25
C ALA A 81 -10.80 12.57 3.90
N VAL A 82 -9.95 11.80 3.19
CA VAL A 82 -10.17 11.29 1.83
C VAL A 82 -10.85 9.92 1.81
N ARG A 83 -10.95 9.21 2.95
CA ARG A 83 -11.68 7.94 3.09
C ARG A 83 -13.15 8.05 2.63
N ILE A 84 -13.70 9.27 2.64
CA ILE A 84 -14.95 9.64 2.02
C ILE A 84 -14.65 9.99 0.54
N GLY A 85 -14.59 8.98 -0.35
CA GLY A 85 -14.64 9.20 -1.80
C GLY A 85 -13.54 8.60 -2.68
N LEU A 86 -12.52 7.90 -2.14
CA LEU A 86 -11.58 7.13 -2.98
C LEU A 86 -12.02 5.67 -3.15
N ASP A 87 -12.05 5.23 -4.41
CA ASP A 87 -12.23 3.82 -4.75
C ASP A 87 -10.93 3.04 -4.48
N TYR A 88 -11.06 1.93 -3.75
CA TYR A 88 -9.98 0.98 -3.50
C TYR A 88 -9.77 0.06 -4.71
N ARG A 89 -10.81 -0.09 -5.54
CA ARG A 89 -10.76 -0.96 -6.70
C ARG A 89 -9.86 -0.36 -7.76
N TYR A 90 -8.83 -1.09 -8.14
CA TYR A 90 -8.06 -0.82 -9.34
C TYR A 90 -8.54 -1.71 -10.48
N ARG A 91 -8.27 -1.27 -11.71
CA ARG A 91 -8.38 -2.09 -12.91
C ARG A 91 -7.04 -2.08 -13.63
N LEU A 92 -6.38 -3.22 -13.69
CA LEU A 92 -5.18 -3.37 -14.51
C LEU A 92 -5.55 -3.18 -15.98
N ARG A 93 -4.74 -2.42 -16.69
CA ARG A 93 -4.87 -2.20 -18.14
C ARG A 93 -3.50 -2.03 -18.75
N ALA A 94 -3.32 -2.51 -19.96
CA ALA A 94 -2.09 -2.28 -20.71
C ALA A 94 -1.85 -0.76 -20.89
N GLY A 95 -0.60 -0.34 -20.78
CA GLY A 95 -0.20 1.06 -20.88
C GLY A 95 -0.54 1.93 -19.66
N ALA A 96 -1.13 1.38 -18.59
CA ALA A 96 -1.13 2.05 -17.29
C ALA A 96 0.22 1.87 -16.59
N THR A 97 0.55 2.84 -15.75
CA THR A 97 1.68 2.82 -14.81
C THR A 97 1.16 2.86 -13.38
N LEU A 98 1.98 2.49 -12.39
CA LEU A 98 1.59 2.59 -10.98
C LEU A 98 1.07 3.99 -10.59
N ALA A 99 1.64 5.04 -11.16
CA ALA A 99 1.28 6.44 -10.90
C ALA A 99 -0.14 6.83 -11.36
N ASP A 100 -0.76 6.03 -12.25
CA ASP A 100 -2.13 6.24 -12.72
C ASP A 100 -3.19 5.84 -11.68
N PHE A 101 -2.79 5.19 -10.60
CA PHE A 101 -3.67 4.73 -9.53
C PHE A 101 -3.62 5.69 -8.34
N ASN A 102 -4.76 5.88 -7.67
CA ASN A 102 -4.82 6.65 -6.43
C ASN A 102 -4.05 5.93 -5.29
N MET A 103 -3.83 6.62 -4.17
CA MET A 103 -3.00 6.09 -3.09
C MET A 103 -3.48 4.77 -2.46
N GLU A 104 -4.79 4.54 -2.36
CA GLU A 104 -5.34 3.28 -1.82
C GLU A 104 -5.29 2.16 -2.85
N ALA A 105 -5.60 2.49 -4.11
CA ALA A 105 -5.49 1.57 -5.24
C ALA A 105 -4.04 1.09 -5.43
N GLN A 106 -3.04 1.97 -5.25
CA GLN A 106 -1.63 1.55 -5.20
C GLN A 106 -1.35 0.60 -4.03
N GLY A 107 -1.98 0.83 -2.87
CA GLY A 107 -1.91 -0.03 -1.69
C GLY A 107 -2.33 -1.46 -2.00
N ASP A 108 -3.55 -1.61 -2.52
CA ASP A 108 -4.10 -2.92 -2.90
C ASP A 108 -3.30 -3.56 -4.05
N LEU A 109 -2.93 -2.79 -5.09
CA LEU A 109 -2.22 -3.31 -6.26
C LEU A 109 -0.85 -3.89 -5.89
N LEU A 110 -0.06 -3.16 -5.11
CA LEU A 110 1.26 -3.64 -4.68
C LEU A 110 1.17 -4.79 -3.67
N ALA A 111 0.16 -4.80 -2.79
CA ALA A 111 -0.08 -5.90 -1.87
C ALA A 111 -0.56 -7.18 -2.59
N ASP A 112 -1.43 -7.03 -3.59
CA ASP A 112 -1.89 -8.11 -4.47
C ASP A 112 -0.73 -8.69 -5.28
N TYR A 113 0.09 -7.83 -5.90
CA TYR A 113 1.30 -8.25 -6.58
C TYR A 113 2.24 -9.01 -5.63
N PHE A 114 2.40 -8.53 -4.40
CA PHE A 114 3.24 -9.20 -3.41
C PHE A 114 2.79 -10.63 -3.12
N VAL A 115 1.50 -10.83 -2.79
CA VAL A 115 1.00 -12.17 -2.47
C VAL A 115 0.96 -13.09 -3.69
N LEU A 116 0.71 -12.53 -4.88
CA LEU A 116 0.75 -13.30 -6.13
C LEU A 116 2.18 -13.75 -6.47
N LYS A 117 3.14 -12.81 -6.54
CA LYS A 117 4.50 -13.06 -7.01
C LYS A 117 5.37 -13.78 -5.96
N PHE A 118 5.31 -13.35 -4.71
CA PHE A 118 6.26 -13.80 -3.68
C PHE A 118 5.69 -14.87 -2.75
N LEU A 119 4.37 -14.94 -2.57
CA LEU A 119 3.74 -15.99 -1.77
C LEU A 119 3.08 -17.09 -2.61
N GLY A 120 2.91 -16.90 -3.91
CA GLY A 120 2.20 -17.84 -4.78
C GLY A 120 0.76 -18.09 -4.32
N ASN A 121 0.14 -17.10 -3.67
CA ASN A 121 -1.16 -17.26 -3.01
C ASN A 121 -2.18 -16.25 -3.55
N PRO A 122 -2.72 -16.49 -4.75
CA PRO A 122 -3.71 -15.61 -5.36
C PRO A 122 -5.01 -15.48 -4.54
N GLY A 123 -5.35 -16.50 -3.74
CA GLY A 123 -6.53 -16.45 -2.86
C GLY A 123 -6.41 -15.40 -1.74
N ALA A 124 -5.20 -14.93 -1.46
CA ALA A 124 -4.93 -13.89 -0.48
C ALA A 124 -5.10 -12.46 -1.02
N MET A 125 -5.24 -12.30 -2.34
CA MET A 125 -5.41 -11.01 -2.99
C MET A 125 -6.73 -10.36 -2.58
N ARG A 126 -6.74 -9.03 -2.56
CA ARG A 126 -7.96 -8.24 -2.42
C ARG A 126 -8.83 -8.36 -3.67
N TRP A 127 -8.21 -8.30 -4.86
CA TRP A 127 -8.89 -8.38 -6.15
C TRP A 127 -8.48 -9.65 -6.90
N VAL A 128 -9.07 -10.77 -6.48
CA VAL A 128 -8.78 -12.13 -6.99
C VAL A 128 -9.06 -12.32 -8.48
N ASP A 129 -9.85 -11.44 -9.09
CA ASP A 129 -10.07 -11.39 -10.55
C ASP A 129 -8.77 -11.13 -11.33
N ASN A 130 -7.73 -10.63 -10.67
CA ASN A 130 -6.40 -10.42 -11.25
C ASN A 130 -5.41 -11.58 -11.01
N ALA A 131 -5.84 -12.69 -10.40
CA ALA A 131 -4.96 -13.81 -10.00
C ALA A 131 -4.14 -14.43 -11.16
N GLY A 132 -4.67 -14.40 -12.38
CA GLY A 132 -3.99 -14.92 -13.58
C GLY A 132 -3.11 -13.90 -14.32
N ASN A 133 -3.04 -12.65 -13.86
CA ASN A 133 -2.54 -11.52 -14.64
C ASN A 133 -1.12 -11.07 -14.23
N LEU A 134 -0.24 -11.99 -13.82
CA LEU A 134 1.10 -11.65 -13.33
C LEU A 134 1.90 -10.80 -14.34
N SER A 135 1.89 -11.17 -15.62
CA SER A 135 2.60 -10.41 -16.67
C SER A 135 2.04 -8.99 -16.83
N LEU A 136 0.74 -8.79 -16.62
CA LEU A 136 0.13 -7.46 -16.70
C LEU A 136 0.47 -6.62 -15.46
N PHE A 137 0.56 -7.23 -14.28
CA PHE A 137 1.12 -6.54 -13.11
C PHE A 137 2.55 -6.08 -13.39
N GLU A 138 3.41 -6.96 -13.89
CA GLU A 138 4.82 -6.63 -14.17
C GLU A 138 4.93 -5.52 -15.24
N ALA A 139 4.04 -5.50 -16.23
CA ALA A 139 3.96 -4.41 -17.20
C ALA A 139 3.53 -3.07 -16.56
N VAL A 140 2.52 -3.07 -15.70
CA VAL A 140 2.05 -1.86 -15.00
C VAL A 140 3.07 -1.35 -13.97
N LEU A 141 3.82 -2.27 -13.38
CA LEU A 141 4.83 -2.00 -12.35
C LEU A 141 6.24 -1.84 -12.92
N VAL A 142 6.44 -1.81 -14.24
CA VAL A 142 7.78 -1.82 -14.85
C VAL A 142 8.69 -0.71 -14.31
N ASP A 143 8.17 0.52 -14.23
CA ASP A 143 8.93 1.68 -13.70
C ASP A 143 9.16 1.56 -12.19
N PHE A 144 8.20 0.99 -11.46
CA PHE A 144 8.33 0.75 -10.03
C PHE A 144 9.39 -0.30 -9.74
N LEU A 145 9.38 -1.43 -10.45
CA LEU A 145 10.34 -2.53 -10.27
C LEU A 145 11.75 -2.09 -10.65
N ALA A 146 11.89 -1.23 -11.67
CA ALA A 146 13.18 -0.66 -12.05
C ALA A 146 13.71 0.38 -11.05
N ALA A 147 12.83 1.22 -10.50
CA ALA A 147 13.22 2.30 -9.59
C ALA A 147 12.19 2.53 -8.47
N PRO A 148 12.13 1.65 -7.44
CA PRO A 148 11.11 1.74 -6.39
C PRO A 148 11.19 3.03 -5.55
N ALA A 149 12.36 3.69 -5.50
CA ALA A 149 12.55 4.97 -4.81
C ALA A 149 12.14 6.20 -5.65
N SER A 150 11.74 6.02 -6.91
CA SER A 150 11.35 7.13 -7.78
C SER A 150 10.01 7.71 -7.35
N ARG A 151 9.97 9.03 -7.17
CA ARG A 151 8.73 9.79 -6.92
C ARG A 151 7.77 9.77 -8.11
N ALA A 152 8.24 9.39 -9.30
CA ALA A 152 7.40 9.23 -10.49
C ALA A 152 6.35 8.12 -10.32
N ASN A 153 6.57 7.18 -9.38
CA ASN A 153 5.64 6.10 -9.05
C ASN A 153 4.50 6.53 -8.12
N LEU A 154 4.60 7.72 -7.49
CA LEU A 154 3.55 8.22 -6.62
C LEU A 154 2.30 8.57 -7.44
N PRO A 155 1.10 8.54 -6.82
CA PRO A 155 -0.11 8.93 -7.50
C PRO A 155 0.05 10.32 -8.12
N ARG A 156 -0.32 10.45 -9.40
CA ARG A 156 -0.40 11.77 -10.04
C ARG A 156 -1.41 12.60 -9.26
N MET A 157 -0.93 13.64 -8.59
CA MET A 157 -1.82 14.53 -7.84
C MET A 157 -2.78 15.20 -8.84
N LEU A 158 -4.08 14.97 -8.68
CA LEU A 158 -5.08 15.69 -9.48
C LEU A 158 -4.91 17.19 -9.19
N PRO A 159 -4.75 18.06 -10.22
CA PRO A 159 -4.53 19.49 -10.04
C PRO A 159 -5.59 20.21 -9.18
N HIS A 160 -6.76 19.60 -9.00
CA HIS A 160 -7.95 20.24 -8.45
C HIS A 160 -8.16 20.02 -6.95
N LEU A 161 -7.41 19.10 -6.31
CA LEU A 161 -7.67 18.73 -4.90
C LEU A 161 -6.97 19.64 -3.87
N PHE A 162 -6.08 20.55 -4.30
CA PHE A 162 -5.27 21.38 -3.41
C PHE A 162 -5.31 22.88 -3.67
N TRP A 163 -6.13 23.33 -4.63
CA TRP A 163 -6.37 24.76 -4.86
C TRP A 163 -7.78 25.14 -4.40
N ARG A 164 -7.91 25.40 -3.11
CA ARG A 164 -8.81 26.45 -2.61
C ARG A 164 -7.91 27.46 -1.90
N ARG A 165 -7.71 28.61 -2.57
CA ARG A 165 -7.20 29.85 -1.96
C ARG A 165 -8.12 30.27 -0.83
#